data_AF-A0A6I6N7X6-F1
#
_entry.id   AF-A0A6I6N7X6-F1
#
_cell.length_a   1.000
_cell.length_b   1.000
_cell.length_c   1.000
_cell.angle_alpha   90.00
_cell.angle_beta   90.00
_cell.angle_gamma   90.00
#
_symmetry.space_group_name_H-M   'P 1'
#
loop_
_entity.id
_entity.type
_entity.pdbx_description
1 polymer ?
#
loop_
_entity_poly.entity_id
_entity_poly.type
_entity_poly.pdbx_seq_one_letter_code
_entity_poly.pdbx_strand_id
1 'polypeptide(L)' 'MLLTWDNPRAGSRLAAGVAIEGVRADLLPQDEMGTVKKLECVGRKVAPVAR' A
#
# COMPACT_ATOMS: atom_id res chain seq x y z
N MET A 1 5.86 -2.76 0.40
CA MET A 1 4.70 -2.27 1.17
C MET A 1 3.46 -2.41 0.29
N LEU A 2 2.34 -2.84 0.86
CA LEU A 2 1.05 -3.02 0.19
C LEU A 2 0.10 -1.89 0.60
N LEU A 3 -0.52 -1.25 -0.39
CA LEU A 3 -1.65 -0.34 -0.25
C LEU A 3 -2.87 -1.04 -0.85
N THR A 4 -3.98 -1.09 -0.12
CA THR A 4 -5.23 -1.70 -0.62
C THR A 4 -6.45 -1.02 -0.02
N TRP A 5 -7.54 -1.05 -0.78
CA TRP A 5 -8.90 -0.68 -0.37
C TRP A 5 -9.62 -1.84 0.35
N ASP A 6 -9.06 -3.05 0.34
CA ASP A 6 -9.58 -4.20 1.10
C ASP A 6 -9.53 -3.95 2.61
N ASN A 7 -10.34 -4.73 3.35
CA ASN A 7 -10.31 -4.71 4.81
C ASN A 7 -8.96 -5.19 5.40
N PRO A 8 -8.61 -4.79 6.63
CA PRO A 8 -7.31 -5.10 7.25
C PRO A 8 -7.01 -6.60 7.36
N ARG A 9 -8.05 -7.43 7.53
CA ARG A 9 -7.89 -8.89 7.60
C ARG A 9 -7.47 -9.46 6.25
N ALA A 10 -8.13 -9.04 5.17
CA ALA A 10 -7.79 -9.46 3.82
C ALA A 10 -6.40 -8.95 3.41
N GLY A 11 -6.10 -7.67 3.65
CA GLY A 11 -4.79 -7.08 3.35
C GLY A 11 -3.64 -7.78 4.09
N SER A 12 -3.81 -8.06 5.38
CA SER A 12 -2.79 -8.76 6.18
C SER A 12 -2.55 -10.19 5.67
N ARG A 13 -3.62 -10.90 5.30
CA ARG A 13 -3.52 -12.25 4.75
C ARG A 13 -2.77 -12.27 3.42
N LEU A 14 -3.05 -11.31 2.53
CA LEU A 14 -2.36 -11.20 1.24
C LEU A 14 -0.87 -10.91 1.46
N ALA A 15 -0.54 -9.93 2.29
CA ALA A 15 0.83 -9.52 2.54
C ALA A 15 1.69 -10.63 3.17
N ALA A 16 1.13 -11.40 4.11
CA ALA A 16 1.80 -12.55 4.69
C ALA A 16 2.14 -13.62 3.64
N GLY A 17 1.28 -13.81 2.64
CA GLY A 17 1.50 -14.79 1.56
C GLY A 17 2.64 -14.45 0.60
N VAL A 18 3.09 -13.20 0.57
CA VAL A 18 4.14 -12.71 -0.36
C VAL A 18 5.29 -11.98 0.35
N ALA A 19 5.42 -12.17 1.66
CA ALA A 19 6.48 -11.57 2.50
C ALA A 19 6.56 -10.03 2.41
N ILE A 20 5.42 -9.35 2.37
CA ILE A 20 5.37 -7.88 2.48
C ILE A 20 5.22 -7.48 3.96
N GLU A 21 6.22 -6.79 4.51
CA GLU A 21 6.25 -6.38 5.93
C GLU A 21 5.32 -5.21 6.28
N GLY A 22 4.99 -4.35 5.32
CA GLY A 22 4.16 -3.16 5.56
C GLY A 22 2.85 -3.21 4.79
N VAL A 23 1.72 -3.09 5.49
CA VAL A 23 0.38 -3.07 4.90
C VAL A 23 -0.39 -1.85 5.39
N ARG A 24 -1.06 -1.16 4.47
CA ARG A 24 -2.11 -0.19 4.78
C ARG A 24 -3.37 -0.59 4.02
N ALA A 25 -4.45 -0.78 4.76
CA ALA A 25 -5.73 -1.31 4.31
C ALA A 25 -6.84 -0.28 4.59
N ASP A 26 -8.06 -0.55 4.10
CA ASP A 26 -9.21 0.37 4.14
C ASP A 26 -8.89 1.75 3.55
N LEU A 27 -8.00 1.82 2.55
CA LEU A 27 -7.61 3.09 1.96
C LEU A 27 -8.64 3.60 0.97
N LEU A 28 -8.94 4.90 1.06
CA LEU A 28 -9.59 5.61 -0.05
C LEU A 28 -8.54 5.95 -1.11
N PRO A 29 -8.95 6.19 -2.38
CA PRO A 29 -8.01 6.53 -3.45
C PRO A 29 -7.07 7.70 -3.11
N GLN A 30 -7.58 8.74 -2.44
CA GLN A 30 -6.74 9.87 -1.98
C GLN A 30 -5.71 9.47 -0.91
N ASP A 31 -6.00 8.49 -0.05
CA ASP A 31 -5.08 8.05 0.99
C ASP A 31 -3.93 7.25 0.39
N GLU A 32 -4.21 6.41 -0.61
CA GLU A 32 -3.19 5.71 -1.38
C GLU A 32 -2.24 6.72 -2.04
N MET A 33 -2.78 7.69 -2.77
CA MET A 33 -2.01 8.74 -3.44
C MET A 33 -1.22 9.61 -2.46
N GLY A 34 -1.80 9.95 -1.31
CA GLY A 34 -1.10 10.68 -0.24
C GLY A 34 0.09 9.89 0.31
N THR A 35 0.02 8.56 0.29
CA THR A 35 1.11 7.68 0.71
C THR A 35 2.23 7.64 -0.30
N VAL A 36 1.89 7.51 -1.59
CA VAL A 36 2.86 7.56 -2.70
C VAL A 36 3.65 8.86 -2.63
N LYS A 37 2.95 10.01 -2.54
CA LYS A 37 3.58 11.33 -2.45
C LYS A 37 4.53 11.44 -1.24
N LYS A 38 4.13 10.94 -0.06
CA LYS A 38 4.99 10.94 1.13
C LYS A 38 6.28 10.14 0.92
N LEU A 39 6.18 8.97 0.27
CA LEU A 39 7.34 8.14 -0.05
C LEU A 39 8.27 8.83 -1.07
N GLU A 40 7.70 9.46 -2.09
CA GLU A 40 8.46 10.24 -3.08
C GLU A 40 9.17 11.45 -2.43
N CYS A 41 8.50 12.16 -1.52
CA CYS A 41 9.08 13.29 -0.79
C CYS A 41 10.30 12.90 0.06
N VAL A 42 10.37 11.66 0.54
CA VAL A 42 11.55 11.14 1.27
C VAL A 42 12.58 10.47 0.34
N GLY A 43 12.49 10.74 -0.97
CA GLY A 43 13.45 10.31 -1.98
C GLY A 43 13.29 8.85 -2.42
N ARG A 44 12.18 8.17 -2.07
CA ARG A 44 11.90 6.81 -2.53
C ARG A 44 11.29 6.87 -3.93
N LYS A 45 11.83 6.08 -4.87
CA LYS A 45 11.15 5.83 -6.15
C LYS A 45 9.98 4.89 -5.91
N VAL A 46 8.79 5.26 -6.36
CA VAL A 46 7.56 4.47 -6.23
C VAL A 46 7.02 4.19 -7.62
N ALA A 47 6.60 2.95 -7.85
CA ALA A 47 5.88 2.55 -9.06
C ALA A 47 4.57 1.87 -8.64
N PRO A 48 3.40 2.50 -8.88
CA PRO A 48 2.14 1.82 -8.67
C PRO A 48 1.99 0.70 -9.71
N VAL A 49 1.44 -0.43 -9.28
CA VAL A 49 1.11 -1.55 -10.16
C VAL A 49 -0.40 -1.71 -10.12
N ALA A 50 -1.05 -1.44 -11.24
CA ALA A 50 -2.45 -1.76 -11.48
C ALA A 50 -2.53 -2.89 -12.50
N ARG A 51 -3.54 -3.74 -12.38
CA ARG A 51 -3.91 -4.66 -13.46
C ARG A 51 -4.89 -3.97 -14.40
#